data_AF-A0A7C5NHY2-F1
#
_entry.id   AF-A0A7C5NHY2-F1
#
_cell.length_a   1.000
_cell.length_b   1.000
_cell.length_c   1.000
_cell.angle_alpha   90.00
_cell.angle_beta   90.00
_cell.angle_gamma   90.00
#
_symmetry.space_group_name_H-M   'P 1'
#
loop_
_entity.id
_entity.type
_entity.pdbx_description
1 polymer ?
#
loop_
_entity_poly.entity_id
_entity_poly.type
_entity_poly.pdbx_seq_one_letter_code
_entity_poly.pdbx_strand_id
1 'polypeptide(L)'
;MSYRKCPTCDKIMNRKNFGRSSGVIIDICAEHGVWFDPDELTAVLDFVATGGLAESRTREAQRAKQDLARHRMNALAEQTRMSRADSAVQFSSTAAFVTALTSFDW
;
A
#
# COMPACT_ATOMS: atom_id res chain seq x y z
N MET A 1 -20.71 20.58 3.65
CA MET A 1 -20.68 19.37 2.82
C MET A 1 -21.68 18.37 3.41
N SER A 2 -22.89 18.29 2.85
CA SER A 2 -23.92 17.39 3.33
C SER A 2 -23.82 16.03 2.63
N TYR A 3 -24.25 14.97 3.32
CA TYR A 3 -24.39 13.65 2.71
C TYR A 3 -25.51 13.67 1.67
N ARG A 4 -25.25 13.12 0.47
CA ARG A 4 -26.29 13.01 -0.58
C ARG A 4 -27.11 11.75 -0.40
N LYS A 5 -28.43 11.92 -0.55
CA LYS A 5 -29.40 10.83 -0.62
C LYS A 5 -29.63 10.44 -2.06
N CYS A 6 -29.80 9.15 -2.31
CA CYS A 6 -30.23 8.66 -3.61
C CYS A 6 -31.65 9.17 -3.91
N PRO A 7 -31.90 9.79 -5.07
CA PRO A 7 -33.24 10.30 -5.40
C PRO A 7 -34.28 9.19 -5.64
N THR A 8 -33.85 7.92 -5.69
CA THR A 8 -34.75 6.77 -5.87
C THR A 8 -35.12 6.06 -4.57
N CYS A 9 -34.19 5.94 -3.61
CA CYS A 9 -34.43 5.18 -2.38
C CYS A 9 -34.06 5.90 -1.07
N ASP A 10 -33.67 7.17 -1.12
CA ASP A 10 -33.31 8.02 0.02
C ASP A 10 -32.15 7.54 0.90
N LYS A 11 -31.51 6.41 0.56
CA LYS A 11 -30.30 5.92 1.22
C LYS A 11 -29.12 6.84 0.92
N ILE A 12 -28.20 6.95 1.88
CA ILE A 12 -26.96 7.72 1.71
C ILE A 12 -26.11 7.08 0.61
N MET A 13 -25.60 7.91 -0.29
CA MET A 13 -24.72 7.50 -1.37
C MET A 13 -23.25 7.55 -0.96
N ASN A 14 -22.47 6.62 -1.50
CA ASN A 14 -21.03 6.55 -1.30
C ASN A 14 -20.32 7.48 -2.27
N ARG A 15 -19.52 8.40 -1.72
CA ARG A 15 -18.65 9.28 -2.50
C ARG A 15 -17.36 8.54 -2.87
N LYS A 16 -17.01 8.48 -4.16
CA LYS A 16 -15.75 7.89 -4.63
C LYS A 16 -15.06 8.79 -5.64
N ASN A 17 -13.73 8.81 -5.62
CA ASN A 17 -12.94 9.45 -6.67
C ASN A 17 -12.93 8.56 -7.92
N PHE A 18 -13.40 9.09 -9.05
CA PHE A 18 -13.43 8.37 -10.32
C PHE A 18 -12.00 8.06 -10.79
N GLY A 19 -11.75 6.83 -11.23
CA GLY A 19 -10.42 6.43 -11.69
C GLY A 19 -9.30 6.60 -10.65
N ARG A 20 -9.62 6.68 -9.35
CA ARG A 20 -8.71 6.84 -8.18
C ARG A 20 -7.85 8.11 -8.15
N SER A 21 -7.63 8.76 -9.28
CA SER A 21 -6.71 9.90 -9.46
C SER A 21 -7.28 11.05 -10.29
N SER A 22 -8.54 10.96 -10.77
CA SER A 22 -9.14 12.04 -11.57
C SER A 22 -9.42 13.30 -10.76
N GLY A 23 -9.66 13.15 -9.45
CA GLY A 23 -10.13 14.25 -8.60
C GLY A 23 -11.63 14.51 -8.72
N VAL A 24 -12.33 13.83 -9.64
CA VAL A 24 -13.78 13.91 -9.80
C VAL A 24 -14.43 12.99 -8.78
N ILE A 25 -15.25 13.55 -7.90
CA ILE A 25 -16.00 12.77 -6.92
C ILE A 25 -17.33 12.40 -7.54
N ILE A 26 -17.70 11.12 -7.47
CA ILE A 26 -19.01 10.62 -7.93
C ILE A 26 -19.77 10.05 -6.75
N ASP A 27 -21.09 10.18 -6.78
CA ASP A 27 -21.99 9.61 -5.78
C ASP A 27 -22.56 8.28 -6.26
N ILE A 28 -22.42 7.23 -5.44
CA ILE A 28 -22.83 5.87 -5.80
C ILE A 28 -23.87 5.37 -4.82
N CYS A 29 -25.09 5.13 -5.33
CA CYS A 29 -26.08 4.32 -4.66
C CYS A 29 -25.74 2.84 -4.87
N ALA A 30 -25.75 2.05 -3.80
CA ALA A 30 -25.51 0.61 -3.88
C ALA A 30 -26.56 -0.13 -4.72
N GLU A 31 -27.78 0.42 -4.82
CA GLU A 31 -28.92 -0.21 -5.51
C GLU A 31 -29.20 0.40 -6.89
N HIS A 32 -29.04 1.73 -7.04
CA HIS A 32 -29.49 2.46 -8.23
C HIS A 32 -28.36 2.98 -9.11
N GLY A 33 -27.09 2.76 -8.74
CA GLY A 33 -25.94 3.11 -9.56
C GLY A 33 -25.36 4.49 -9.27
N VAL A 34 -24.81 5.13 -10.30
CA VAL A 34 -23.97 6.32 -10.21
C VAL A 34 -24.77 7.58 -10.53
N TRP A 35 -24.59 8.60 -9.71
CA TRP A 35 -25.16 9.93 -9.86
C TRP A 35 -24.05 10.95 -10.03
N PHE A 36 -24.27 11.90 -10.93
CA PHE A 36 -23.36 13.01 -11.22
C PHE A 36 -24.06 14.33 -10.88
N ASP A 37 -23.33 15.23 -10.26
CA ASP A 37 -23.69 16.64 -10.21
C ASP A 37 -23.46 17.33 -11.56
N PRO A 38 -23.93 18.59 -11.71
CA PRO A 38 -23.47 19.44 -12.80
C PRO A 38 -21.94 19.42 -12.90
N ASP A 39 -21.45 19.37 -14.14
CA ASP A 39 -20.03 19.35 -14.54
C ASP A 39 -19.23 18.09 -14.18
N GLU A 40 -19.68 17.22 -13.26
CA GLU A 40 -18.94 16.00 -12.91
C GLU A 40 -18.88 15.00 -14.07
N LEU A 41 -19.98 14.84 -14.82
CA LEU A 41 -19.98 13.94 -15.97
C LEU A 41 -19.01 14.42 -17.06
N THR A 42 -19.01 15.72 -17.37
CA THR A 42 -18.09 16.32 -18.33
C THR A 42 -16.64 16.12 -17.89
N ALA A 43 -16.34 16.38 -16.62
CA ALA A 43 -14.99 16.16 -16.07
C ALA A 43 -14.55 14.69 -16.13
N VAL A 44 -15.46 13.74 -15.91
CA VAL A 44 -15.17 12.31 -16.12
C VAL A 44 -14.84 12.01 -17.58
N LEU A 45 -15.64 12.53 -18.51
CA LEU A 45 -15.42 12.32 -19.95
C LEU A 45 -14.07 12.91 -20.39
N ASP A 46 -13.74 14.12 -19.95
CA ASP A 46 -12.46 14.78 -20.25
C ASP A 46 -11.28 13.98 -19.69
N PHE A 47 -11.40 13.48 -18.45
CA PHE A 47 -10.37 12.63 -17.84
C PHE A 47 -10.16 11.33 -18.62
N VAL A 48 -11.24 10.72 -19.11
CA VAL A 48 -11.15 9.51 -19.94
C VAL A 48 -10.55 9.83 -21.31
N ALA A 49 -11.01 10.91 -21.96
CA ALA A 49 -10.56 11.33 -23.28
C ALA A 49 -9.06 11.67 -23.33
N THR A 50 -8.55 12.25 -22.24
CA THR A 50 -7.12 12.56 -22.07
C THR A 50 -6.27 11.34 -21.66
N GLY A 51 -6.86 10.14 -21.58
CA GLY A 51 -6.16 8.90 -21.26
C GLY A 51 -5.89 8.68 -19.77
N GLY A 52 -6.53 9.46 -18.89
CA GLY A 52 -6.29 9.43 -17.44
C GLY A 52 -6.47 8.06 -16.78
N LEU A 53 -7.37 7.20 -17.31
CA LEU A 53 -7.52 5.83 -16.82
C LEU A 53 -6.28 4.96 -17.06
N ALA A 54 -5.65 5.10 -18.23
CA ALA A 54 -4.43 4.36 -18.54
C ALA A 54 -3.27 4.86 -17.66
N GLU A 55 -3.14 6.17 -17.48
CA GLU A 55 -2.16 6.75 -16.57
C GLU A 55 -2.35 6.30 -15.12
N SER A 56 -3.59 6.28 -14.61
CA SER A 56 -3.87 5.84 -13.24
C SER A 56 -3.44 4.39 -13.03
N ARG A 57 -3.76 3.49 -13.98
CA ARG A 57 -3.34 2.09 -13.92
C ARG A 57 -1.81 1.96 -13.90
N THR A 58 -1.10 2.73 -14.73
CA THR A 58 0.37 2.73 -14.75
C THR A 58 0.95 3.20 -13.42
N ARG A 59 0.42 4.30 -12.86
CA ARG A 59 0.85 4.83 -11.56
C ARG A 59 0.58 3.83 -10.43
N GLU A 60 -0.57 3.17 -10.43
CA GLU A 60 -0.92 2.14 -9.46
C GLU A 60 0.02 0.93 -9.54
N ALA A 61 0.30 0.45 -10.75
CA ALA A 61 1.24 -0.64 -10.96
C ALA A 61 2.66 -0.27 -10.51
N GLN A 62 3.09 0.97 -10.76
CA GLN A 62 4.39 1.47 -10.30
C GLN A 62 4.46 1.55 -8.77
N ARG A 63 3.42 2.08 -8.11
CA ARG A 63 3.33 2.13 -6.65
C ARG A 63 3.37 0.72 -6.04
N ALA A 64 2.59 -0.21 -6.56
CA ALA A 64 2.59 -1.60 -6.10
C ALA A 64 3.98 -2.26 -6.22
N LYS A 65 4.70 -2.01 -7.32
CA LYS A 65 6.09 -2.48 -7.49
C LYS A 65 7.04 -1.86 -6.47
N GLN A 66 6.92 -0.55 -6.22
CA GLN A 66 7.74 0.16 -5.24
C GLN A 66 7.48 -0.34 -3.82
N ASP A 67 6.23 -0.56 -3.46
CA ASP A 67 5.84 -1.09 -2.15
C ASP A 67 6.37 -2.52 -1.95
N LEU A 68 6.25 -3.39 -2.97
CA LEU A 68 6.82 -4.72 -2.93
C LEU A 68 8.35 -4.68 -2.76
N ALA A 69 9.04 -3.82 -3.51
CA ALA A 69 10.49 -3.65 -3.38
C ALA A 69 10.88 -3.17 -1.98
N ARG A 70 10.14 -2.21 -1.42
CA ARG A 70 10.31 -1.73 -0.05
C ARG A 70 10.17 -2.86 0.97
N HIS A 71 9.08 -3.63 0.90
CA HIS A 71 8.84 -4.74 1.80
C HIS A 71 9.93 -5.81 1.70
N ARG A 72 10.38 -6.13 0.48
CA ARG A 72 11.47 -7.08 0.27
C ARG A 72 12.78 -6.59 0.89
N MET A 73 13.14 -5.32 0.69
CA MET A 73 14.35 -4.74 1.28
C MET A 73 14.29 -4.75 2.80
N ASN A 74 13.15 -4.41 3.40
CA ASN A 74 12.96 -4.44 4.84
C ASN A 74 13.11 -5.86 5.40
N ALA A 75 12.54 -6.87 4.72
CA ALA A 75 12.66 -8.26 5.12
C ALA A 75 14.12 -8.78 5.06
N LEU A 76 14.86 -8.43 4.01
CA LEU A 76 16.27 -8.80 3.86
C LEU A 76 17.16 -8.13 4.93
N ALA A 77 16.89 -6.86 5.23
CA ALA A 77 17.60 -6.13 6.28
C ALA A 77 17.35 -6.77 7.65
N GLU A 78 16.12 -7.17 7.95
CA GLU A 78 15.77 -7.85 9.20
C GLU A 78 16.44 -9.23 9.30
N GLN A 79 16.39 -10.04 8.24
CA GLN A 79 17.09 -11.32 8.20
C GLN A 79 18.59 -11.18 8.43
N THR A 80 19.22 -10.16 7.83
CA THR A 80 20.66 -9.89 8.02
C THR A 80 20.97 -9.43 9.45
N ARG A 81 20.07 -8.66 10.07
CA ARG A 81 20.21 -8.22 11.46
C ARG A 81 20.12 -9.41 12.41
N MET A 82 19.15 -10.31 12.19
CA MET A 82 18.98 -11.54 12.98
C MET A 82 20.19 -12.47 12.85
N SER A 83 20.68 -12.74 11.63
CA SER A 83 21.82 -13.64 11.44
C SER A 83 23.12 -13.12 12.05
N ARG A 84 23.33 -11.79 12.04
CA ARG A 84 24.45 -11.16 12.76
C ARG A 84 24.34 -11.30 14.27
N ALA A 85 23.14 -11.19 14.83
CA ALA A 85 22.91 -11.39 16.25
C ALA A 85 23.20 -12.85 16.64
N ASP A 86 22.72 -13.82 15.86
CA ASP A 86 23.01 -15.26 16.09
C ASP A 86 24.52 -15.56 16.01
N SER A 87 25.21 -14.99 15.03
CA SER A 87 26.66 -15.16 14.87
C SER A 87 27.45 -14.57 16.05
N ALA A 88 27.02 -13.43 16.59
CA ALA A 88 27.64 -12.81 17.76
C ALA A 88 27.45 -13.66 19.03
N VAL A 89 26.26 -14.27 19.19
CA VAL A 89 25.98 -15.21 20.29
C VAL A 89 26.87 -16.45 20.19
N GLN A 90 27.00 -17.03 18.99
CA GLN A 90 27.81 -18.25 18.80
C GLN A 90 29.32 -17.99 18.98
N PHE A 91 29.84 -16.84 18.56
CA PHE A 91 31.23 -16.46 18.82
C PHE A 91 31.53 -16.28 20.32
N SER A 92 30.62 -15.66 21.08
CA SER A 92 30.75 -15.53 22.53
C SER A 92 30.76 -16.89 23.24
N SER A 93 29.96 -17.86 22.79
CA SER A 93 29.91 -19.21 23.36
C SER A 93 31.20 -20.00 23.09
N THR A 94 31.74 -19.92 21.87
CA THR A 94 33.00 -20.61 21.51
C THR A 94 34.22 -20.00 22.22
N ALA A 95 34.29 -18.68 22.37
CA ALA A 95 35.35 -18.03 23.14
C ALA A 95 35.34 -18.46 24.62
N ALA A 96 34.15 -18.59 25.23
CA ALA A 96 34.02 -19.10 26.60
C ALA A 96 34.47 -20.56 26.73
N PHE A 97 34.20 -21.40 25.74
CA PHE A 97 34.56 -22.82 25.76
C PHE A 97 36.07 -23.06 25.53
N VAL A 98 36.69 -22.32 24.61
CA VAL A 98 38.14 -22.41 24.35
C VAL A 98 38.94 -21.92 25.57
N THR A 99 38.50 -20.83 26.20
CA THR A 99 39.13 -20.34 27.44
C THR A 99 39.07 -21.41 28.54
N ALA A 100 37.97 -22.17 28.65
CA ALA A 100 37.85 -23.25 29.63
C ALA A 100 38.78 -24.45 29.34
N LEU A 101 39.09 -24.74 28.08
CA LEU A 101 39.96 -25.86 27.69
C LEU A 101 41.46 -25.54 27.76
N THR A 102 41.86 -24.28 27.59
CA THR A 102 43.26 -23.86 27.74
C THR A 102 43.66 -23.57 29.20
N SER A 103 42.73 -23.74 30.15
CA SER A 103 42.93 -23.49 31.59
C SER A 103 43.21 -24.76 32.40
N PHE A 104 43.35 -25.92 31.76
CA PHE A 104 43.77 -27.17 32.42
C PHE A 104 45.28 -27.34 32.26
N ASP A 105 46.02 -26.83 33.23
CA ASP A 105 47.44 -27.11 33.43
C ASP A 105 47.66 -28.55 33.94
N TRP A 106 48.72 -29.20 33.45
CA TRP A 106 49.20 -30.57 33.78
C TRP A 106 49.84 -30.64 35.18
#